data_AF-A0A3R6LCK3-F1
#
_entry.id   AF-A0A3R6LCK3-F1
#
_cell.length_a   1.000
_cell.length_b   1.000
_cell.length_c   1.000
_cell.angle_alpha   90.00
_cell.angle_beta   90.00
_cell.angle_gamma   90.00
#
_symmetry.space_group_name_H-M   'P 1'
#
loop_
_entity.id
_entity.type
_entity.pdbx_description
1 polymer ?
#
loop_
_entity_poly.entity_id
_entity_poly.type
_entity_poly.pdbx_seq_one_letter_code
_entity_poly.pdbx_strand_id
1 'polypeptide(L)'
;MDSRILHYEFVTGESVNITVSAEIAEVIYDSRRMEHASNERSRYHTAFSLDSEDYEGTNLVSEKTPDDLMEELEDQEHLLDCLAHLSENQRQRILMLAQGMSITEIARVQHADRTTVRESIQAARKKFKKYF
;
A
#
# COMPACT_ATOMS: atom_id res chain seq x y z
N MET A 1 -44.53 40.28 -15.79
CA MET A 1 -43.56 39.50 -15.02
C MET A 1 -42.88 38.57 -16.00
N ASP A 2 -41.56 38.67 -16.13
CA ASP A 2 -40.81 37.84 -17.07
C ASP A 2 -40.86 36.38 -16.60
N SER A 3 -41.41 35.53 -17.45
CA SER A 3 -41.51 34.09 -17.21
C SER A 3 -40.68 33.33 -18.23
N ARG A 4 -40.13 32.19 -17.81
CA ARG A 4 -39.34 31.29 -18.64
C ARG A 4 -39.90 29.89 -18.56
N ILE A 5 -39.78 29.15 -19.65
CA ILE A 5 -40.18 27.74 -19.70
C ILE A 5 -38.95 26.90 -19.35
N LEU A 6 -39.12 26.01 -18.37
CA LEU A 6 -38.14 25.00 -17.99
C LEU A 6 -38.62 23.62 -18.42
N HIS A 7 -37.69 22.84 -18.95
CA HIS A 7 -37.87 21.42 -19.17
C HIS A 7 -37.43 20.66 -17.92
N TYR A 8 -38.35 19.87 -17.36
CA TYR A 8 -38.10 19.00 -16.21
C TYR A 8 -38.48 17.57 -16.56
N GLU A 9 -37.56 16.64 -16.29
CA GLU A 9 -37.73 15.20 -16.50
C GLU A 9 -37.86 14.52 -15.13
N PHE A 10 -38.93 13.75 -14.96
CA PHE A 10 -39.15 12.94 -13.76
C PHE A 10 -38.33 11.66 -13.83
N VAL A 11 -38.07 11.06 -12.67
CA VAL A 11 -37.37 9.75 -12.57
C VAL A 11 -38.13 8.64 -13.32
N THR A 12 -39.43 8.81 -13.55
CA THR A 12 -40.27 7.91 -14.35
C THR A 12 -40.07 8.04 -15.86
N GLY A 13 -39.27 9.01 -16.33
CA GLY A 13 -39.04 9.31 -17.75
C GLY A 13 -40.07 10.25 -18.39
N GLU A 14 -41.03 10.74 -17.62
CA GLU A 14 -41.99 11.74 -18.10
C GLU A 14 -41.34 13.13 -18.11
N SER A 15 -41.50 13.88 -19.20
CA SER A 15 -41.00 15.26 -19.31
C SER A 15 -42.13 16.28 -19.31
N VAL A 16 -42.04 17.31 -18.47
CA VAL A 16 -43.04 18.38 -18.35
C VAL A 16 -42.40 19.75 -18.56
N ASN A 17 -43.13 20.63 -19.24
CA ASN A 17 -42.76 22.03 -19.42
C ASN A 17 -43.40 22.86 -18.31
N ILE A 18 -42.57 23.45 -17.46
CA ILE A 18 -43.01 24.24 -16.31
C ILE A 18 -42.72 25.70 -16.60
N THR A 19 -43.75 26.55 -16.49
CA THR A 19 -43.57 28.00 -16.59
C THR A 19 -43.21 28.55 -15.22
N VAL A 20 -42.02 29.12 -15.09
CA VAL A 20 -41.49 29.68 -13.84
C VAL A 20 -41.14 31.17 -14.02
N SER A 21 -40.94 31.88 -12.92
CA SER A 21 -40.40 33.24 -12.98
C SER A 21 -38.95 33.24 -13.46
N ALA A 22 -38.51 34.35 -14.07
CA ALA A 22 -37.15 34.49 -14.58
C ALA A 22 -36.07 34.29 -13.50
N GLU A 23 -36.30 34.78 -12.28
CA GLU A 23 -35.39 34.64 -11.13
C GLU A 23 -35.15 33.17 -10.76
N ILE A 24 -36.23 32.38 -10.66
CA ILE A 24 -36.14 30.96 -10.33
C ILE A 24 -35.44 30.19 -11.45
N ALA A 25 -35.75 30.52 -12.72
CA ALA A 25 -35.11 29.88 -13.85
C ALA A 25 -33.59 30.08 -13.85
N GLU A 26 -33.12 31.29 -13.54
CA GLU A 26 -31.70 31.61 -13.49
C GLU A 26 -30.96 30.81 -12.41
N VAL A 27 -31.52 30.73 -11.20
CA VAL A 27 -30.96 29.91 -10.11
C VAL A 27 -30.84 28.43 -10.51
N ILE A 28 -31.87 27.88 -11.17
CA ILE A 28 -31.86 26.48 -11.61
C ILE A 28 -30.80 26.25 -12.70
N TYR A 29 -30.67 27.16 -13.66
CA TYR A 29 -29.65 27.06 -14.71
C TYR A 29 -28.23 27.12 -14.14
N ASP A 30 -27.98 28.02 -13.19
CA ASP A 30 -26.68 28.13 -12.54
C ASP A 30 -26.37 26.89 -11.69
N SER A 31 -27.35 26.38 -10.95
CA SER A 31 -27.22 25.12 -10.20
C SER A 31 -26.81 23.96 -11.11
N ARG A 32 -27.55 23.74 -12.22
CA ARG A 32 -27.27 22.69 -13.20
C ARG A 32 -25.89 22.85 -13.84
N ARG A 33 -25.47 24.09 -14.11
CA ARG A 33 -24.13 24.38 -14.66
C ARG A 33 -23.03 24.02 -13.65
N MET A 34 -23.21 24.38 -12.37
CA MET A 34 -22.24 24.06 -11.32
C MET A 34 -22.14 22.55 -11.10
N GLU A 35 -23.28 21.85 -11.07
CA GLU A 35 -23.34 20.39 -10.95
C GLU A 35 -22.62 19.70 -12.11
N HIS A 36 -22.91 20.10 -13.35
CA HIS A 36 -22.24 19.54 -14.52
C HIS A 36 -20.73 19.82 -14.51
N ALA A 37 -20.31 21.03 -14.13
CA ALA A 37 -18.89 21.35 -14.01
C ALA A 37 -18.20 20.53 -12.91
N SER A 38 -18.88 20.29 -11.79
CA SER A 38 -18.38 19.44 -10.70
C SER A 38 -18.24 17.99 -11.15
N ASN A 39 -19.26 17.42 -11.80
CA ASN A 39 -19.22 16.05 -12.30
C ASN A 39 -18.10 15.83 -13.32
N GLU A 40 -17.89 16.77 -14.25
CA GLU A 40 -16.78 16.71 -15.20
C GLU A 40 -15.42 16.77 -14.49
N ARG A 41 -15.25 17.63 -13.48
CA ARG A 41 -14.02 17.65 -12.68
C ARG A 41 -13.79 16.33 -11.95
N SER A 42 -14.83 15.76 -11.35
CA SER A 42 -14.73 14.47 -10.67
C SER A 42 -14.29 13.38 -11.64
N ARG A 43 -14.91 13.28 -12.82
CA ARG A 43 -14.56 12.26 -13.84
C ARG A 43 -13.07 12.23 -14.21
N TYR A 44 -12.42 13.39 -14.32
CA TYR A 44 -11.01 13.46 -14.70
C TYR A 44 -10.02 13.46 -13.53
N HIS A 45 -10.49 13.65 -12.29
CA HIS A 45 -9.61 13.84 -11.13
C HIS A 45 -9.86 12.88 -9.96
N THR A 46 -10.89 12.03 -9.99
CA THR A 46 -11.04 10.99 -8.99
C THR A 46 -10.26 9.75 -9.39
N ALA A 47 -9.46 9.23 -8.46
CA ALA A 47 -8.73 7.97 -8.66
C ALA A 47 -9.67 6.77 -8.87
N PHE A 48 -10.92 6.90 -8.42
CA PHE A 48 -11.98 5.93 -8.57
C PHE A 48 -13.29 6.61 -8.99
N SER A 49 -14.07 5.98 -9.86
CA SER A 49 -15.33 6.53 -10.37
C SER A 49 -16.49 5.90 -9.63
N LEU A 50 -17.45 6.70 -9.15
CA LEU A 50 -18.68 6.17 -8.56
C LEU A 50 -19.53 5.38 -9.57
N ASP A 51 -19.37 5.69 -10.86
CA ASP A 51 -20.06 5.03 -11.96
C ASP A 51 -19.28 3.84 -12.54
N SER A 52 -18.06 3.54 -12.06
CA SER A 52 -17.34 2.36 -12.57
C SER A 52 -17.92 1.08 -11.97
N GLU A 53 -18.25 0.13 -12.84
CA GLU A 53 -18.74 -1.21 -12.47
C GLU A 53 -17.69 -2.05 -11.72
N ASP A 54 -16.41 -1.70 -11.88
CA ASP A 54 -15.29 -2.34 -11.19
C ASP A 54 -15.28 -1.91 -9.72
N TYR A 55 -15.75 -2.80 -8.85
CA TYR A 55 -15.67 -2.67 -7.41
C TYR A 55 -14.23 -2.33 -6.97
N GLU A 56 -14.04 -1.13 -6.42
CA GLU A 56 -12.75 -0.54 -6.04
C GLU A 56 -11.96 -1.36 -5.00
N GLY A 57 -12.62 -2.36 -4.39
CA GLY A 57 -12.06 -3.14 -3.30
C GLY A 57 -10.77 -3.86 -3.64
N THR A 58 -10.59 -4.36 -4.87
CA THR A 58 -9.34 -5.05 -5.27
C THR A 58 -8.12 -4.14 -5.23
N ASN A 59 -8.28 -2.84 -5.49
CA ASN A 59 -7.17 -1.86 -5.42
C ASN A 59 -6.87 -1.40 -3.99
N LEU A 60 -7.77 -1.68 -3.04
CA LEU A 60 -7.67 -1.28 -1.63
C LEU A 60 -7.39 -2.48 -0.72
N VAL A 61 -7.25 -3.69 -1.27
CA VAL A 61 -6.89 -4.89 -0.50
C VAL A 61 -5.41 -4.80 -0.14
N SER A 62 -5.13 -4.73 1.16
CA SER A 62 -3.81 -5.06 1.68
C SER A 62 -3.62 -6.57 1.61
N GLU A 63 -2.53 -7.03 0.97
CA GLU A 63 -2.19 -8.45 0.92
C GLU A 63 -1.91 -9.03 2.31
N LYS A 64 -1.49 -8.18 3.26
CA LYS A 64 -1.19 -8.55 4.65
C LYS A 64 -2.22 -7.94 5.58
N THR A 65 -2.69 -8.75 6.52
CA THR A 65 -3.51 -8.30 7.64
C THR A 65 -2.64 -7.59 8.67
N PRO A 66 -3.25 -6.80 9.58
CA PRO A 66 -2.50 -6.22 10.71
C PRO A 66 -1.79 -7.26 11.57
N ASP A 67 -2.37 -8.46 11.72
CA ASP A 67 -1.78 -9.55 12.49
C ASP A 67 -0.52 -10.09 11.80
N ASP A 68 -0.53 -10.24 10.48
CA ASP A 68 0.66 -10.64 9.71
C ASP A 68 1.80 -9.62 9.89
N LEU A 69 1.48 -8.33 9.93
CA LEU A 69 2.47 -7.28 10.14
C LEU A 69 3.04 -7.31 11.57
N MET A 70 2.22 -7.66 12.56
CA MET A 70 2.71 -7.83 13.94
C MET A 70 3.63 -9.04 14.06
N GLU A 71 3.27 -10.17 13.45
CA GLU A 71 4.12 -11.37 13.43
C GLU A 71 5.49 -11.08 12.79
N GLU A 72 5.51 -10.37 11.67
CA GLU A 72 6.78 -9.98 11.01
C GLU A 72 7.65 -9.06 11.88
N LEU A 73 7.04 -8.16 12.65
CA LEU A 73 7.76 -7.30 13.57
C LEU A 73 8.37 -8.08 14.73
N GLU A 74 7.61 -9.01 15.31
CA GLU A 74 8.08 -9.90 16.38
C GLU A 74 9.23 -10.78 15.89
N ASP A 75 9.10 -11.39 14.71
CA ASP A 75 10.16 -12.18 14.07
C ASP A 75 11.42 -11.36 13.83
N GLN A 76 11.27 -10.11 13.38
CA GLN A 76 12.39 -9.20 13.16
C GLN A 76 13.09 -8.84 14.47
N GLU A 77 12.35 -8.54 15.53
CA GLU A 77 12.90 -8.25 16.87
C GLU A 77 13.67 -9.46 17.42
N HIS A 78 13.07 -10.65 17.36
CA HIS A 78 13.71 -11.89 17.77
C HIS A 78 15.00 -12.18 17.00
N LEU A 79 15.02 -11.92 15.69
CA LEU A 79 16.20 -12.10 14.86
C LEU A 79 17.31 -11.11 15.25
N LEU A 80 16.98 -9.84 15.49
CA LEU A 80 17.93 -8.83 15.94
C LEU A 80 18.54 -9.18 17.29
N ASP A 81 17.73 -9.64 18.24
CA ASP A 81 18.18 -10.12 19.55
C ASP A 81 19.14 -11.31 19.42
N CYS A 82 18.82 -12.28 18.56
CA CYS A 82 19.71 -13.41 18.29
C CYS A 82 21.06 -12.95 17.73
N LEU A 83 21.06 -11.98 16.80
CA LEU A 83 22.29 -11.40 16.24
C LEU A 83 23.11 -10.65 17.30
N ALA A 84 22.48 -10.02 18.28
CA ALA A 84 23.15 -9.34 19.39
C ALA A 84 23.98 -10.31 20.28
N HIS A 85 23.59 -11.58 20.36
CA HIS A 85 24.30 -12.61 21.15
C HIS A 85 25.53 -13.21 20.43
N LEU A 86 25.76 -12.84 19.18
CA LEU A 86 26.93 -13.28 18.40
C LEU A 86 28.11 -12.35 18.61
N SER A 87 29.33 -12.89 18.48
CA SER A 87 30.50 -12.03 18.32
C SER A 87 30.46 -11.33 16.96
N GLU A 88 31.15 -10.20 16.83
CA GLU A 88 31.20 -9.43 15.58
C GLU A 88 31.64 -10.29 14.38
N ASN A 89 32.66 -11.11 14.56
CA ASN A 89 33.14 -12.05 13.54
C ASN A 89 32.08 -13.11 13.17
N GLN A 90 31.33 -13.63 14.14
CA GLN A 90 30.25 -14.58 13.89
C GLN A 90 29.11 -13.93 13.08
N ARG A 91 28.71 -12.72 13.48
CA ARG A 91 27.67 -11.94 12.82
C ARG A 91 28.05 -11.62 11.37
N GLN A 92 29.24 -11.08 11.14
CA GLN A 92 29.73 -10.77 9.78
C GLN A 92 29.77 -12.01 8.88
N ARG A 93 30.25 -13.15 9.39
CA ARG A 93 30.31 -14.41 8.62
C ARG A 93 28.93 -14.94 8.25
N ILE A 94 27.94 -14.83 9.14
CA ILE A 94 26.55 -15.22 8.85
C ILE A 94 25.91 -14.28 7.83
N LEU A 95 26.14 -12.97 7.93
CA LEU A 95 25.64 -12.01 6.95
C LEU A 95 26.23 -12.26 5.55
N MET A 96 27.52 -12.56 5.45
CA MET A 96 28.16 -12.93 4.18
C MET A 96 27.60 -14.23 3.60
N LEU A 97 27.29 -15.24 4.43
CA LEU A 97 26.60 -16.45 3.99
C LEU A 97 25.19 -16.15 3.47
N ALA A 98 24.44 -15.27 4.15
CA ALA A 98 23.10 -14.86 3.72
C ALA A 98 23.12 -14.12 2.37
N GLN A 99 24.23 -13.42 2.08
CA GLN A 99 24.51 -12.80 0.78
C GLN A 99 24.96 -13.80 -0.30
N GLY A 100 25.04 -15.10 0.02
CA GLY A 100 25.39 -16.16 -0.93
C GLY A 100 26.88 -16.47 -1.05
N MET A 101 27.75 -15.87 -0.22
CA MET A 101 29.19 -16.18 -0.26
C MET A 101 29.48 -17.57 0.29
N SER A 102 30.43 -18.28 -0.30
CA SER A 102 30.92 -19.56 0.23
C SER A 102 31.88 -19.37 1.41
N ILE A 103 32.02 -20.40 2.25
CA ILE A 103 32.99 -20.40 3.38
C ILE A 103 34.42 -20.08 2.91
N THR A 104 34.79 -20.51 1.70
CA THR A 104 36.13 -20.29 1.15
C THR A 104 36.33 -18.84 0.73
N GLU A 105 35.30 -18.20 0.16
CA GLU A 105 35.34 -16.77 -0.18
C GLU A 105 35.40 -15.91 1.09
N ILE A 106 34.59 -16.24 2.11
CA ILE A 106 34.60 -15.56 3.40
C ILE A 106 35.99 -15.64 4.06
N ALA A 107 36.62 -16.82 4.03
CA ALA A 107 37.98 -17.02 4.54
C ALA A 107 39.01 -16.14 3.83
N ARG A 108 38.90 -15.99 2.51
CA ARG A 108 39.75 -15.08 1.72
C ARG A 108 39.52 -13.62 2.07
N VAL A 109 38.26 -13.18 2.17
CA VAL A 109 37.88 -11.80 2.48
C VAL A 109 38.35 -11.39 3.87
N GLN A 110 38.23 -12.28 4.86
CA GLN A 110 38.62 -11.99 6.24
C GLN A 110 40.06 -12.38 6.59
N HIS A 111 40.86 -12.84 5.61
CA HIS A 111 42.21 -13.34 5.82
C HIS A 111 42.33 -14.36 6.98
N ALA A 112 41.32 -15.23 7.10
CA ALA A 112 41.21 -16.21 8.16
C ALA A 112 41.30 -17.64 7.60
N ASP A 113 41.72 -18.60 8.44
CA ASP A 113 41.73 -20.00 8.01
C ASP A 113 40.30 -20.51 7.76
N ARG A 114 40.15 -21.33 6.72
CA ARG A 114 38.85 -21.90 6.33
C ARG A 114 38.21 -22.70 7.47
N THR A 115 39.01 -23.40 8.27
CA THR A 115 38.54 -24.19 9.40
C THR A 115 37.98 -23.28 10.49
N THR A 116 38.68 -22.20 10.83
CA THR A 116 38.24 -21.20 11.80
C THR A 116 36.92 -20.54 11.39
N VAL A 117 36.78 -20.20 10.10
CA VAL A 117 35.51 -19.65 9.57
C VAL A 117 34.38 -20.67 9.75
N ARG A 118 34.61 -21.93 9.33
CA ARG A 118 33.62 -23.01 9.46
C ARG A 118 33.19 -23.23 10.92
N GLU A 119 34.13 -23.36 11.84
CA GLU A 119 33.84 -23.57 13.26
C GLU A 119 33.07 -22.41 13.87
N SER A 120 33.44 -21.17 13.53
CA SER A 120 32.74 -19.99 14.03
C SER A 120 31.29 -19.91 13.55
N ILE A 121 31.02 -20.29 12.29
CA ILE A 121 29.67 -20.38 11.72
C ILE A 121 28.88 -21.47 12.43
N GLN A 122 29.48 -22.64 12.68
CA GLN A 122 28.82 -23.71 13.42
C GLN A 122 28.49 -23.29 14.86
N ALA A 123 29.41 -22.59 15.54
CA ALA A 123 29.18 -22.06 16.87
C ALA A 123 28.04 -21.02 16.86
N ALA A 124 28.00 -20.15 15.87
CA ALA A 124 26.92 -19.18 15.70
C ALA A 124 25.57 -19.87 15.46
N ARG A 125 25.51 -20.89 14.59
CA ARG A 125 24.29 -21.71 14.37
C ARG A 125 23.81 -22.41 15.65
N LYS A 126 24.73 -22.90 16.49
CA LYS A 126 24.37 -23.47 17.80
C LYS A 126 23.75 -22.44 18.74
N LYS A 127 24.24 -21.20 18.71
CA LYS A 127 23.63 -20.09 19.46
C LYS A 127 22.23 -19.79 18.95
N PHE A 128 22.05 -19.65 17.63
CA PHE A 128 20.73 -19.48 17.04
C PHE A 128 19.75 -20.56 17.51
N LYS A 129 20.10 -21.85 17.40
CA LYS A 129 19.24 -22.96 17.85
C LYS A 129 18.93 -22.97 19.37
N LYS A 130 19.68 -22.22 20.18
CA LYS A 130 19.42 -22.11 21.62
C LYS A 130 18.43 -20.99 21.92
N TYR A 131 18.48 -19.92 21.14
CA TYR A 131 17.67 -18.72 21.32
C TYR A 131 16.44 -18.69 20.39
N PHE A 132 16.39 -19.61 19.43
CA PHE A 132 15.34 -19.87 18.44
C PHE A 132 15.04 -21.38 18.44
#